data_AF-A0A2R8AZ17-F1
#
_entry.id   AF-A0A2R8AZ17-F1
#
_cell.length_a   1.000
_cell.length_b   1.000
_cell.length_c   1.000
_cell.angle_alpha   90.00
_cell.angle_beta   90.00
_cell.angle_gamma   90.00
#
_symmetry.space_group_name_H-M   'P 1'
#
loop_
_entity.id
_entity.type
_entity.pdbx_description
1 polymer ?
#
loop_
_entity_poly.entity_id
_entity_poly.type
_entity_poly.pdbx_seq_one_letter_code
_entity_poly.pdbx_strand_id
1 'polypeptide(L)'
;MMQKISGGLAAFTALVHIAVGTMDVMLPTLRSDLPPDVVGTLHACWHFVSVFLLASAFVFWRGGEAAKAFGWLWLAFAGVFVVAALWQSGVSGLMVLPQWVLLGPTGALALWASRRGA
;
A
#
# COMPACT_ATOMS: atom_id res chain seq x y z
N MET A 1 13.31 1.73 -18.04
CA MET A 1 13.47 2.81 -17.04
C MET A 1 12.28 2.89 -16.08
N MET A 2 11.05 2.97 -16.59
CA MET A 2 9.85 3.14 -15.77
C MET A 2 9.58 2.02 -14.76
N GLN A 3 9.92 0.76 -15.07
CA GLN A 3 9.85 -0.37 -14.13
C GLN A 3 10.75 -0.18 -12.89
N LYS A 4 11.93 0.42 -13.07
CA LYS A 4 12.82 0.73 -11.95
C LYS A 4 12.23 1.83 -11.06
N ILE A 5 11.51 2.78 -11.66
CA ILE A 5 10.83 3.87 -10.94
C ILE A 5 9.66 3.31 -10.12
N SER A 6 8.79 2.49 -10.71
CA SER A 6 7.70 1.85 -9.96
C SER A 6 8.23 0.93 -8.85
N GLY A 7 9.28 0.16 -9.12
CA GLY A 7 9.96 -0.64 -8.10
C GLY A 7 10.53 0.20 -6.95
N GLY A 8 11.20 1.30 -7.27
CA GLY A 8 11.73 2.24 -6.28
C GLY A 8 10.64 2.91 -5.44
N LEU A 9 9.54 3.37 -6.07
CA LEU A 9 8.39 3.93 -5.36
C LEU A 9 7.69 2.90 -4.48
N ALA A 10 7.59 1.65 -4.91
CA ALA A 10 7.05 0.57 -4.09
C ALA A 10 7.94 0.27 -2.88
N ALA A 11 9.27 0.25 -3.05
CA ALA A 11 10.21 0.13 -1.94
C ALA A 11 10.09 1.30 -0.95
N PHE A 12 10.04 2.54 -1.45
CA PHE A 12 9.81 3.72 -0.63
C PHE A 12 8.48 3.64 0.14
N THR A 13 7.40 3.23 -0.53
CA THR A 13 6.09 3.04 0.10
C THR A 13 6.15 1.98 1.21
N ALA A 14 6.86 0.87 0.99
CA ALA A 14 7.06 -0.15 2.01
C ALA A 14 7.80 0.40 3.24
N LEU A 15 8.85 1.22 3.02
CA LEU A 15 9.58 1.86 4.11
C LEU A 15 8.72 2.86 4.87
N VAL A 16 7.93 3.68 4.18
CA VAL A 16 7.00 4.63 4.83
C VAL A 16 5.94 3.86 5.64
N HIS A 17 5.35 2.80 5.07
CA HIS A 17 4.41 1.94 5.77
C HIS A 17 5.02 1.37 7.04
N ILE A 18 6.20 0.74 6.95
CA ILE A 18 6.85 0.09 8.09
C ILE A 18 7.33 1.10 9.12
N ALA A 19 7.94 2.22 8.73
CA ALA A 19 8.51 3.17 9.68
C ALA A 19 7.47 4.15 10.20
N VAL A 20 6.93 5.00 9.33
CA VAL A 20 5.97 6.05 9.69
C VAL A 20 4.65 5.44 10.11
N GLY A 21 4.14 4.50 9.33
CA GLY A 21 2.88 3.84 9.64
C GLY A 21 2.92 3.04 10.96
N THR A 22 4.07 2.50 11.37
CA THR A 22 4.17 1.85 12.68
C THR A 22 3.98 2.86 13.80
N MET A 23 4.56 4.06 13.68
CA MET A 23 4.42 5.12 14.68
C MET A 23 3.00 5.68 14.73
N ASP A 24 2.40 5.93 13.57
CA ASP A 24 1.14 6.67 13.46
C ASP A 24 -0.10 5.77 13.55
N VAL A 25 0.01 4.48 13.19
CA VAL A 25 -1.12 3.55 13.13
C VAL A 25 -0.91 2.35 14.04
N MET A 26 0.16 1.58 13.84
CA MET A 26 0.32 0.29 14.53
C MET A 26 0.53 0.45 16.04
N LEU A 27 1.38 1.39 16.48
CA LEU A 27 1.64 1.65 17.90
C LEU A 27 0.38 2.11 18.66
N PRO A 28 -0.42 3.06 18.14
CA PRO A 28 -1.73 3.37 18.70
C PRO A 28 -2.67 2.15 18.76
N THR A 29 -2.70 1.32 17.71
CA THR A 29 -3.52 0.09 17.71
C THR A 29 -3.07 -0.89 18.81
N LEU A 30 -1.77 -1.12 18.98
CA LEU A 30 -1.22 -2.01 20.02
C LEU A 30 -1.48 -1.50 21.44
N ARG A 31 -1.68 -0.19 21.61
CA ARG A 31 -1.95 0.46 22.90
C ARG A 31 -3.44 0.70 23.16
N SER A 32 -4.30 0.31 22.22
CA SER A 32 -5.75 0.47 22.38
C SER A 32 -6.34 -0.54 23.36
N ASP A 33 -7.53 -0.24 23.89
CA ASP A 33 -8.27 -1.13 24.79
C ASP A 33 -9.04 -2.26 24.06
N LEU A 34 -8.65 -2.58 22.82
CA LEU A 34 -9.29 -3.63 22.03
C LEU A 34 -8.96 -5.03 22.61
N PRO A 35 -9.86 -6.02 22.43
CA PRO A 35 -9.59 -7.40 22.80
C PRO A 35 -8.27 -7.93 22.19
N PRO A 36 -7.48 -8.75 22.91
CA PRO A 36 -6.17 -9.20 22.44
C PRO A 36 -6.18 -9.95 21.10
N ASP A 37 -7.25 -10.69 20.80
CA ASP A 37 -7.46 -11.39 19.55
C ASP A 37 -7.67 -10.42 18.37
N VAL A 38 -8.40 -9.32 18.59
CA VAL A 38 -8.59 -8.26 17.60
C VAL A 38 -7.27 -7.53 17.33
N VAL A 39 -6.54 -7.15 18.39
CA VAL A 39 -5.22 -6.49 18.27
C VAL A 39 -4.23 -7.42 17.55
N GLY A 40 -4.18 -8.70 17.93
CA GLY A 40 -3.32 -9.69 17.29
C GLY A 40 -3.62 -9.85 15.81
N THR A 41 -4.90 -9.85 15.43
CA THR A 41 -5.33 -9.92 14.02
C THR A 41 -4.90 -8.69 13.24
N LEU A 42 -5.10 -7.49 13.77
CA LEU A 42 -4.67 -6.24 13.12
C LEU A 42 -3.14 -6.18 12.95
N HIS A 43 -2.40 -6.66 13.96
CA HIS A 43 -0.95 -6.75 13.89
C HIS A 43 -0.46 -7.76 12.84
N ALA A 44 -1.15 -8.90 12.66
CA ALA A 44 -0.84 -9.82 11.57
C ALA A 44 -1.14 -9.20 10.19
N CYS A 45 -2.30 -8.56 10.03
CA CYS A 45 -2.67 -7.85 8.80
C CYS A 45 -1.66 -6.76 8.44
N TRP A 46 -1.14 -6.04 9.44
CA TRP A 46 -0.06 -5.06 9.26
C TRP A 46 1.17 -5.66 8.56
N HIS A 47 1.64 -6.81 9.05
CA HIS A 47 2.80 -7.51 8.49
C HIS A 47 2.50 -8.14 7.13
N PHE A 48 1.29 -8.63 6.88
CA PHE A 48 0.89 -9.10 5.55
C PHE A 48 1.02 -7.99 4.50
N VAL A 49 0.58 -6.77 4.84
CA VAL A 49 0.74 -5.61 3.97
C VAL A 49 2.23 -5.25 3.81
N SER A 50 3.02 -5.25 4.88
CA SER A 50 4.47 -5.01 4.82
C SER A 50 5.18 -5.96 3.85
N VAL A 51 4.91 -7.27 3.98
CA VAL A 51 5.49 -8.29 3.09
C VAL A 51 5.03 -8.10 1.65
N PHE A 52 3.73 -7.82 1.43
CA PHE A 52 3.21 -7.55 0.10
C PHE A 52 3.88 -6.35 -0.56
N LEU A 53 4.06 -5.23 0.16
CA LEU A 53 4.70 -4.02 -0.37
C LEU A 53 6.17 -4.26 -0.73
N LEU A 54 6.91 -4.97 0.13
CA LEU A 54 8.31 -5.34 -0.14
C LEU A 54 8.43 -6.28 -1.35
N ALA A 55 7.56 -7.29 -1.44
CA ALA A 55 7.51 -8.19 -2.60
C ALA A 55 7.15 -7.43 -3.89
N SER A 56 6.21 -6.49 -3.81
CA SER A 56 5.81 -5.64 -4.92
C SER A 56 6.96 -4.81 -5.47
N ALA A 57 7.87 -4.32 -4.62
CA ALA A 57 9.04 -3.58 -5.06
C ALA A 57 9.94 -4.41 -6.00
N PHE A 58 10.18 -5.67 -5.64
CA PHE A 58 10.94 -6.59 -6.48
C PHE A 58 10.18 -6.95 -7.77
N VAL A 59 8.88 -7.23 -7.67
CA VAL A 59 8.03 -7.57 -8.81
C VAL A 59 7.97 -6.42 -9.82
N PHE A 60 7.72 -5.19 -9.36
CA PHE A 60 7.71 -4.00 -10.22
C PHE A 60 9.07 -3.70 -10.83
N TRP A 61 10.16 -3.94 -10.10
CA TRP A 61 11.50 -3.78 -10.65
C TRP A 61 11.77 -4.72 -11.83
N ARG A 62 11.29 -5.98 -11.74
CA ARG A 62 11.46 -6.99 -12.80
C ARG A 62 10.49 -6.83 -13.97
N GLY A 63 9.29 -6.30 -13.72
CA GLY A 63 8.24 -6.16 -14.74
C GLY A 63 7.54 -7.49 -15.09
N GLY A 64 6.93 -7.54 -16.27
CA GLY A 64 6.19 -8.71 -16.78
C GLY A 64 4.75 -8.82 -16.26
N GLU A 65 4.07 -9.94 -16.56
CA GLU A 65 2.65 -10.15 -16.21
C GLU A 65 2.41 -10.10 -14.69
N ALA A 66 3.36 -10.54 -13.88
CA ALA A 66 3.27 -10.42 -12.42
C ALA A 66 3.20 -8.95 -11.97
N ALA A 67 3.99 -8.06 -12.59
CA ALA A 67 3.94 -6.62 -12.29
C ALA A 67 2.61 -6.00 -12.69
N LYS A 68 1.99 -6.48 -13.78
CA LYS A 68 0.65 -6.06 -14.18
C LYS A 68 -0.41 -6.50 -13.17
N ALA A 69 -0.37 -7.75 -12.71
CA ALA A 69 -1.29 -8.26 -11.69
C ALA A 69 -1.15 -7.49 -10.37
N PHE A 70 0.09 -7.27 -9.92
CA PHE A 70 0.37 -6.51 -8.70
C PHE A 70 -0.03 -5.03 -8.86
N GLY A 71 0.15 -4.44 -10.04
CA GLY A 71 -0.27 -3.07 -10.31
C GLY A 71 -1.79 -2.89 -10.14
N TRP A 72 -2.59 -3.87 -10.58
CA TRP A 72 -4.03 -3.87 -10.33
C TRP A 72 -4.38 -4.05 -8.85
N LEU A 73 -3.67 -4.91 -8.12
CA LEU A 73 -3.85 -5.04 -6.67
C LEU A 73 -3.56 -3.72 -5.93
N TRP A 74 -2.49 -3.01 -6.31
CA TRP A 74 -2.17 -1.70 -5.76
C TRP A 74 -3.28 -0.67 -6.01
N LEU A 75 -3.85 -0.64 -7.23
CA LEU A 75 -5.00 0.23 -7.52
C LEU A 75 -6.25 -0.17 -6.73
N ALA A 76 -6.51 -1.47 -6.58
CA ALA A 76 -7.63 -1.95 -5.78
C ALA A 76 -7.48 -1.54 -4.31
N PHE A 77 -6.29 -1.71 -3.72
CA PHE A 77 -6.00 -1.28 -2.35
C PHE A 77 -6.10 0.24 -2.18
N ALA A 78 -5.61 1.02 -3.15
CA ALA A 78 -5.84 2.47 -3.15
C ALA A 78 -7.33 2.80 -3.14
N GLY A 79 -8.13 2.10 -3.95
CA GLY A 79 -9.59 2.22 -3.96
C GLY A 79 -10.23 1.90 -2.61
N VAL A 80 -9.77 0.84 -1.92
CA VAL A 80 -10.23 0.49 -0.56
C VAL A 80 -9.99 1.65 0.41
N PHE A 81 -8.79 2.26 0.40
CA PHE A 81 -8.50 3.42 1.25
C PHE A 81 -9.35 4.64 0.89
N VAL A 82 -9.57 4.92 -0.40
CA VAL A 82 -10.46 6.01 -0.83
C VAL A 82 -11.88 5.78 -0.32
N VAL A 83 -12.44 4.58 -0.48
CA VAL A 83 -13.79 4.26 -0.03
C VAL A 83 -13.89 4.35 1.50
N ALA A 84 -12.93 3.80 2.24
CA ALA A 84 -12.92 3.86 3.70
C ALA A 84 -12.80 5.32 4.21
N ALA A 85 -11.95 6.13 3.58
CA ALA A 85 -11.78 7.54 3.87
C ALA A 85 -13.08 8.33 3.71
N LEU A 86 -13.72 8.17 2.55
CA LEU A 86 -14.99 8.82 2.22
C LEU A 86 -16.12 8.37 3.15
N TRP A 87 -16.14 7.09 3.51
CA TRP A 87 -17.15 6.55 4.43
C TRP A 87 -17.00 7.11 5.85
N GLN A 88 -15.76 7.25 6.34
CA GLN A 88 -15.51 7.69 7.71
C GLN A 88 -15.77 9.19 7.92
N SER A 89 -15.43 10.03 6.95
CA SER A 89 -15.50 11.50 7.13
C SER A 89 -15.69 12.30 5.84
N GLY A 90 -16.14 11.67 4.75
CA GLY A 90 -16.34 12.35 3.46
C GLY A 90 -15.02 12.78 2.83
N VAL A 91 -15.04 13.89 2.08
CA VAL A 91 -13.87 14.36 1.31
C VAL A 91 -12.67 14.70 2.21
N SER A 92 -12.90 15.25 3.40
CA SER A 92 -11.81 15.52 4.36
C SER A 92 -11.13 14.24 4.84
N GLY A 93 -11.83 13.10 4.83
CA GLY A 93 -11.28 11.80 5.15
C GLY A 93 -10.13 11.37 4.25
N LEU A 94 -10.06 11.87 2.99
CA LEU A 94 -8.95 11.56 2.08
C LEU A 94 -7.61 12.12 2.57
N MET A 95 -7.64 13.13 3.44
CA MET A 95 -6.46 13.67 4.12
C MET A 95 -6.15 12.91 5.42
N VAL A 96 -7.15 12.29 6.04
CA VAL A 96 -7.01 11.49 7.27
C VAL A 96 -6.45 10.10 6.94
N LEU A 97 -6.87 9.50 5.82
CA LEU A 97 -6.37 8.23 5.31
C LEU A 97 -5.64 8.42 3.96
N PRO A 98 -4.42 9.00 3.97
CA PRO A 98 -3.71 9.39 2.74
C PRO A 98 -2.97 8.23 2.03
N GLN A 99 -3.17 6.97 2.43
CA GLN A 99 -2.44 5.81 1.89
C GLN A 99 -2.63 5.65 0.37
N TRP A 100 -3.79 6.07 -0.15
CA TRP A 100 -4.10 6.04 -1.57
C TRP A 100 -3.13 6.89 -2.42
N VAL A 101 -2.49 7.91 -1.83
CA VAL A 101 -1.60 8.85 -2.53
C VAL A 101 -0.31 8.17 -3.01
N LEU A 102 0.18 7.15 -2.31
CA LEU A 102 1.32 6.35 -2.76
C LEU A 102 0.88 5.09 -3.51
N LEU A 103 -0.17 4.41 -3.04
CA LEU A 103 -0.66 3.18 -3.64
C LEU A 103 -1.19 3.39 -5.07
N GLY A 104 -2.04 4.40 -5.27
CA GLY A 104 -2.69 4.67 -6.55
C GLY A 104 -1.68 5.02 -7.65
N PRO A 105 -0.90 6.10 -7.50
CA PRO A 105 0.09 6.50 -8.50
C PRO A 105 1.15 5.44 -8.79
N THR A 106 1.64 4.72 -7.76
CA THR A 106 2.65 3.66 -7.96
C THR A 106 2.07 2.47 -8.73
N GLY A 107 0.84 2.03 -8.40
CA GLY A 107 0.14 0.98 -9.14
C GLY A 107 -0.14 1.37 -10.58
N ALA A 108 -0.62 2.60 -10.82
CA ALA A 108 -0.84 3.13 -12.16
C ALA A 108 0.46 3.19 -12.98
N LEU A 109 1.55 3.64 -12.38
CA LEU A 109 2.87 3.66 -13.01
C LEU A 109 3.35 2.26 -13.38
N ALA A 110 3.18 1.27 -12.49
CA ALA A 110 3.54 -0.13 -12.76
C ALA A 110 2.74 -0.71 -13.95
N LEU A 111 1.44 -0.43 -14.03
CA LEU A 111 0.61 -0.83 -15.16
C LEU A 111 1.04 -0.14 -16.46
N TRP A 112 1.31 1.17 -16.41
CA TRP A 112 1.78 1.92 -17.57
C TRP A 112 3.14 1.43 -18.07
N ALA A 113 4.07 1.13 -17.15
CA ALA A 113 5.35 0.53 -17.46
C ALA A 113 5.22 -0.87 -18.08
N SER A 114 4.23 -1.65 -17.66
CA SER A 114 3.99 -3.00 -18.17
C SER A 114 3.37 -2.99 -19.58
N ARG A 115 2.60 -1.96 -19.94
CA ARG A 115 2.06 -1.78 -21.30
C ARG A 115 3.11 -1.39 -22.35
N ARG A 116 4.23 -0.80 -21.92
CA ARG A 116 5.30 -0.33 -22.82
C ARG A 116 6.49 -1.27 -22.91
N GLY A 117 6.53 -2.30 -22.04
CA GLY A 117 7.58 -3.32 -22.01
C GLY A 117 7.18 -4.66 -22.63
N ALA A 118 5.92 -4.78 -23.08
CA ALA A 118 5.42 -5.86 -23.92
C ALA A 118 5.39 -5.37 -25.38
#